data_AF-A0A3Q0G783-F1
#
_entry.id   AF-A0A3Q0G783-F1
#
_cell.length_a   1.000
_cell.length_b   1.000
_cell.length_c   1.000
_cell.angle_alpha   90.00
_cell.angle_beta   90.00
_cell.angle_gamma   90.00
#
_symmetry.space_group_name_H-M   'P 1'
#
loop_
_entity.id
_entity.type
_entity.pdbx_description
1 polymer ?
#
loop_
_entity_poly.entity_id
_entity_poly.type
_entity_poly.pdbx_seq_one_letter_code
_entity_poly.pdbx_strand_id
1 'polypeptide(L)'
;MKDPSCPSGSAGAGCSCNAASRRRGRWGRRGGAGPLGARLTAPPEVCSSAQTAASAARASSWWSHVEMGPPDPILGVTEAFKRDTNAKKMNLGVGAYRDDNGKPYVLNCVRKAEAQIAAKKMDKEYLPIAGLAEFNKASAELALGETSEVIKNGRYVTVQSISGTGSLRIGANFLQRFFKSSRDVYLPKPSWGNHTPIFRDAGLQLQAYRYYDPKTCGFDFSGALDDISKIPEKSIILFHACAHNPTGVDPRPEQWKELASVVKQRNLFVFFDMAYQGFASGDINRDAWAVRHFIEQGINIVLSQSYAKNMGLYGERVGAFTVICSDAEEAKRVESQLKILIRPMYSNPPINGARIASTILNSPDLRQEWLGEVKGMADRIIGMRTQLVSNLKKEGSSYNWQHITDQIGMFCFTGLKPEQVERLTKEFSIYMTKDGRISVAGVTSGNVGYLAHAIYQVTK
;
A
#
# COMPACT_ATOMS: atom_id res chain seq x y z
N MET A 1 36.83 -32.60 12.84
CA MET A 1 37.52 -33.75 13.49
C MET A 1 37.73 -33.34 14.93
N LYS A 2 37.49 -34.12 15.99
CA LYS A 2 36.82 -35.40 16.24
C LYS A 2 36.90 -35.54 17.78
N ASP A 3 35.80 -35.80 18.49
CA ASP A 3 35.85 -36.26 19.89
C ASP A 3 36.55 -37.62 20.00
N PRO A 4 37.17 -37.94 21.15
CA PRO A 4 36.55 -38.84 22.15
C PRO A 4 36.88 -38.45 23.63
N SER A 5 36.27 -38.95 24.70
CA SER A 5 35.17 -39.92 24.92
C SER A 5 34.70 -39.88 26.39
N CYS A 6 33.44 -40.24 26.65
CA CYS A 6 32.89 -40.54 27.99
C CYS A 6 32.87 -42.06 28.24
N PRO A 7 32.75 -42.54 29.50
CA PRO A 7 31.78 -43.62 29.74
C PRO A 7 30.99 -43.57 31.08
N SER A 8 29.68 -43.84 30.96
CA SER A 8 28.79 -44.70 31.79
C SER A 8 28.55 -44.42 33.30
N GLY A 9 27.35 -44.64 33.87
CA GLY A 9 26.07 -45.09 33.28
C GLY A 9 24.87 -45.07 34.26
N SER A 10 23.64 -45.10 33.71
CA SER A 10 22.46 -45.97 34.05
C SER A 10 21.99 -46.17 35.51
N ALA A 11 20.71 -46.29 35.88
CA ALA A 11 19.39 -46.44 35.20
C ALA A 11 18.28 -45.79 36.10
N GLY A 12 16.95 -45.81 35.87
CA GLY A 12 16.03 -46.37 34.85
C GLY A 12 14.62 -45.73 35.05
N ALA A 13 13.80 -45.56 33.99
CA ALA A 13 12.70 -46.47 33.58
C ALA A 13 11.33 -46.24 34.30
N GLY A 14 10.25 -45.99 33.52
CA GLY A 14 8.87 -45.94 34.04
C GLY A 14 7.84 -45.23 33.14
N CYS A 15 7.22 -45.96 32.19
CA CYS A 15 6.11 -45.46 31.36
C CYS A 15 4.74 -45.75 31.98
N SER A 16 3.70 -44.99 31.61
CA SER A 16 2.48 -45.55 30.98
C SER A 16 1.47 -44.47 30.54
N CYS A 17 0.84 -44.72 29.39
CA CYS A 17 -0.41 -44.07 28.99
C CYS A 17 -1.59 -44.87 29.54
N ASN A 18 -2.78 -44.28 29.70
CA ASN A 18 -4.01 -45.07 29.71
C ASN A 18 -5.25 -44.28 29.28
N ALA A 19 -6.15 -44.95 28.55
CA ALA A 19 -7.45 -44.43 28.13
C ALA A 19 -8.47 -45.57 28.08
N ALA A 20 -9.57 -45.49 28.87
CA ALA A 20 -10.66 -46.46 28.81
C ALA A 20 -12.02 -45.94 29.35
N SER A 21 -12.91 -45.61 28.41
CA SER A 21 -14.33 -46.04 28.32
C SER A 21 -15.31 -46.11 29.52
N ARG A 22 -16.52 -45.58 29.26
CA ARG A 22 -17.88 -46.08 29.63
C ARG A 22 -18.39 -46.02 31.08
N ARG A 23 -19.56 -45.38 31.24
CA ARG A 23 -20.76 -45.97 31.89
C ARG A 23 -22.05 -45.38 31.28
N ARG A 24 -23.13 -46.20 31.24
CA ARG A 24 -24.51 -45.80 30.84
C ARG A 24 -25.42 -45.77 32.09
N GLY A 25 -26.48 -44.97 32.06
CA GLY A 25 -27.61 -45.02 33.00
C GLY A 25 -28.95 -44.76 32.29
N ARG A 26 -30.02 -45.45 32.68
CA ARG A 26 -31.42 -45.28 32.21
C ARG A 26 -32.05 -44.01 32.83
N TRP A 27 -33.23 -43.48 32.45
CA TRP A 27 -34.62 -44.01 32.38
C TRP A 27 -35.49 -43.02 31.53
N GLY A 28 -36.68 -43.28 30.97
CA GLY A 28 -37.51 -44.50 30.79
C GLY A 28 -38.98 -44.18 30.39
N ARG A 29 -39.73 -45.14 29.82
CA ARG A 29 -41.23 -45.21 29.58
C ARG A 29 -41.87 -44.07 28.73
N ARG A 30 -43.00 -44.19 27.99
CA ARG A 30 -44.06 -45.22 27.68
C ARG A 30 -44.21 -45.30 26.12
N GLY A 31 -45.03 -46.13 25.44
CA GLY A 31 -45.89 -47.26 25.82
C GLY A 31 -47.32 -47.19 25.22
N GLY A 32 -47.65 -47.96 24.17
CA GLY A 32 -48.98 -48.06 23.52
C GLY A 32 -49.06 -49.17 22.45
N ALA A 33 -50.20 -49.88 22.33
CA ALA A 33 -50.38 -51.07 21.47
C ALA A 33 -51.80 -51.15 20.85
N GLY A 34 -51.96 -51.83 19.70
CA GLY A 34 -53.24 -52.12 19.03
C GLY A 34 -53.05 -52.95 17.74
N PRO A 35 -54.02 -53.77 17.28
CA PRO A 35 -53.66 -55.08 16.71
C PRO A 35 -54.23 -55.51 15.33
N LEU A 36 -53.50 -56.45 14.71
CA LEU A 36 -53.89 -57.65 13.92
C LEU A 36 -54.93 -57.63 12.77
N GLY A 37 -54.52 -58.25 11.65
CA GLY A 37 -55.36 -58.83 10.57
C GLY A 37 -54.81 -58.50 9.16
N ALA A 38 -54.65 -59.40 8.18
CA ALA A 38 -54.77 -60.87 8.12
C ALA A 38 -53.80 -61.42 7.03
N ARG A 39 -53.60 -62.75 6.95
CA ARG A 39 -52.70 -63.40 5.95
C ARG A 39 -53.43 -63.83 4.67
N LEU A 40 -52.80 -63.65 3.51
CA LEU A 40 -52.97 -64.47 2.30
C LEU A 40 -51.59 -64.67 1.64
N THR A 41 -51.43 -65.72 0.82
CA THR A 41 -50.13 -66.35 0.50
C THR A 41 -49.82 -66.50 -1.00
N ALA A 42 -48.56 -66.18 -1.38
CA ALA A 42 -47.82 -66.67 -2.57
C ALA A 42 -48.35 -66.22 -3.97
N PRO A 43 -47.55 -66.20 -5.06
CA PRO A 43 -46.26 -66.87 -5.31
C PRO A 43 -45.06 -65.93 -5.64
N PRO A 44 -43.83 -66.45 -5.89
CA PRO A 44 -42.62 -65.64 -5.98
C PRO A 44 -42.16 -65.38 -7.43
N GLU A 45 -41.79 -64.14 -7.77
CA GLU A 45 -41.13 -63.83 -9.05
C GLU A 45 -39.95 -62.85 -8.93
N VAL A 46 -38.84 -63.28 -9.54
CA VAL A 46 -37.69 -62.51 -10.05
C VAL A 46 -36.90 -61.63 -9.05
N CYS A 47 -35.69 -62.08 -8.72
CA CYS A 47 -34.63 -61.22 -8.18
C CYS A 47 -34.26 -60.10 -9.16
N SER A 48 -34.84 -58.91 -8.96
CA SER A 48 -34.27 -57.68 -9.50
C SER A 48 -32.88 -57.48 -8.87
N SER A 49 -31.85 -57.38 -9.71
CA SER A 49 -30.50 -57.09 -9.26
C SER A 49 -30.47 -55.68 -8.68
N ALA A 50 -30.30 -55.61 -7.35
CA ALA A 50 -30.07 -54.35 -6.67
C ALA A 50 -28.75 -53.75 -7.17
N GLN A 51 -28.83 -52.94 -8.23
CA GLN A 51 -27.78 -52.02 -8.59
C GLN A 51 -27.59 -51.09 -7.39
N THR A 52 -26.56 -51.38 -6.61
CA THR A 52 -26.03 -50.47 -5.61
C THR A 52 -25.65 -49.20 -6.36
N ALA A 53 -26.55 -48.21 -6.33
CA ALA A 53 -26.26 -46.86 -6.73
C ALA A 53 -25.15 -46.38 -5.80
N ALA A 54 -23.90 -46.59 -6.22
CA ALA A 54 -22.75 -46.06 -5.56
C ALA A 54 -22.96 -44.56 -5.52
N SER A 55 -23.27 -44.04 -4.33
CA SER A 55 -23.23 -42.61 -4.10
C SER A 55 -21.77 -42.23 -4.31
N ALA A 56 -21.48 -41.78 -5.53
CA ALA A 56 -20.21 -41.18 -5.86
C ALA A 56 -20.10 -39.97 -4.93
N ALA A 57 -19.41 -40.17 -3.81
CA ALA A 57 -19.08 -39.12 -2.87
C ALA A 57 -18.27 -38.13 -3.70
N ARG A 58 -18.93 -37.06 -4.15
CA ARG A 58 -18.28 -35.97 -4.88
C ARG A 58 -17.13 -35.55 -3.98
N ALA A 59 -15.90 -35.83 -4.43
CA ALA A 59 -14.72 -35.62 -3.61
C ALA A 59 -14.74 -34.16 -3.16
N SER A 60 -14.98 -33.94 -1.87
CA SER A 60 -15.19 -32.61 -1.32
C SER A 60 -13.87 -31.87 -1.41
N SER A 61 -13.74 -31.02 -2.44
CA SER A 61 -12.53 -30.19 -2.58
C SER A 61 -12.38 -29.33 -1.34
N TRP A 62 -11.16 -29.30 -0.79
CA TRP A 62 -10.76 -28.41 0.30
C TRP A 62 -11.12 -26.95 0.01
N TRP A 63 -11.17 -26.57 -1.28
CA TRP A 63 -11.39 -25.21 -1.75
C TRP A 63 -12.82 -24.97 -2.28
N SER A 64 -13.74 -25.92 -2.10
CA SER A 64 -15.13 -25.82 -2.61
C SER A 64 -15.94 -24.65 -2.04
N HIS A 65 -15.50 -24.07 -0.92
CA HIS A 65 -16.09 -22.91 -0.24
C HIS A 65 -15.31 -21.61 -0.45
N VAL A 66 -14.22 -21.62 -1.24
CA VAL A 66 -13.42 -20.41 -1.50
C VAL A 66 -14.10 -19.62 -2.61
N GLU A 67 -14.74 -18.50 -2.25
CA GLU A 67 -15.39 -17.61 -3.18
C GLU A 67 -14.39 -16.86 -4.08
N MET A 68 -14.83 -16.49 -5.29
CA MET A 68 -14.04 -15.67 -6.20
C MET A 68 -13.87 -14.27 -5.61
N GLY A 69 -12.62 -13.83 -5.41
CA GLY A 69 -12.33 -12.47 -4.95
C GLY A 69 -12.82 -11.40 -5.94
N PRO A 70 -13.23 -10.21 -5.45
CA PRO A 70 -13.66 -9.12 -6.33
C PRO A 70 -12.49 -8.66 -7.22
N PRO A 71 -12.73 -8.32 -8.51
CA PRO A 71 -11.69 -7.75 -9.37
C PRO A 71 -11.11 -6.46 -8.80
N ASP A 72 -9.79 -6.29 -8.88
CA ASP A 72 -9.13 -5.04 -8.49
C ASP A 72 -9.63 -3.88 -9.40
N PRO A 73 -10.19 -2.79 -8.83
CA PRO A 73 -10.77 -1.71 -9.62
C PRO A 73 -9.79 -0.97 -10.54
N ILE A 74 -8.48 -1.06 -10.30
CA ILE A 74 -7.42 -0.42 -11.11
C ILE A 74 -6.93 -1.38 -12.20
N LEU A 75 -6.77 -2.67 -11.88
CA LEU A 75 -6.36 -3.68 -12.85
C LEU A 75 -7.44 -3.90 -13.93
N GLY A 76 -8.71 -4.01 -13.54
CA GLY A 76 -9.81 -4.19 -14.48
C GLY A 76 -9.91 -3.08 -15.53
N VAL A 77 -9.64 -1.83 -15.14
CA VAL A 77 -9.55 -0.66 -16.05
C VAL A 77 -8.40 -0.83 -17.06
N THR A 78 -7.24 -1.30 -16.60
CA THR A 78 -6.07 -1.53 -17.47
C THR A 78 -6.29 -2.71 -18.43
N GLU A 79 -6.99 -3.76 -18.00
CA GLU A 79 -7.35 -4.87 -18.89
C GLU A 79 -8.37 -4.49 -19.96
N ALA A 80 -9.39 -3.70 -19.59
CA ALA A 80 -10.36 -3.19 -20.56
C ALA A 80 -9.67 -2.31 -21.62
N PHE A 81 -8.79 -1.40 -21.20
CA PHE A 81 -7.92 -0.63 -22.09
C PHE A 81 -7.05 -1.50 -23.01
N LYS A 82 -6.53 -2.64 -22.53
CA LYS A 82 -5.73 -3.55 -23.37
C LYS A 82 -6.57 -4.20 -24.47
N ARG A 83 -7.83 -4.56 -24.18
CA ARG A 83 -8.76 -5.22 -25.13
C ARG A 83 -9.32 -4.28 -26.19
N ASP A 84 -9.40 -2.98 -25.92
CA ASP A 84 -9.89 -1.98 -26.88
C ASP A 84 -8.96 -1.87 -28.10
N THR A 85 -9.53 -1.74 -29.30
CA THR A 85 -8.82 -1.59 -30.57
C THR A 85 -8.80 -0.15 -31.10
N ASN A 86 -9.49 0.80 -30.46
CA ASN A 86 -9.50 2.20 -30.84
C ASN A 86 -8.09 2.82 -30.75
N ALA A 87 -7.61 3.40 -31.85
CA ALA A 87 -6.29 4.02 -31.93
C ALA A 87 -6.13 5.25 -31.01
N LYS A 88 -7.23 5.90 -30.59
CA LYS A 88 -7.24 7.06 -29.68
C LYS A 88 -7.37 6.71 -28.20
N LYS A 89 -7.42 5.42 -27.84
CA LYS A 89 -7.64 4.97 -26.46
C LYS A 89 -6.60 5.53 -25.47
N MET A 90 -7.04 5.89 -24.28
CA MET A 90 -6.19 6.46 -23.22
C MET A 90 -6.29 5.63 -21.92
N ASN A 91 -5.15 5.29 -21.31
CA ASN A 91 -5.12 4.67 -19.98
C ASN A 91 -4.77 5.71 -18.92
N LEU A 92 -5.79 6.22 -18.25
CA LEU A 92 -5.67 7.10 -17.09
C LEU A 92 -5.94 6.34 -15.77
N GLY A 93 -6.02 5.01 -15.79
CA GLY A 93 -6.08 4.17 -14.59
C GLY A 93 -4.71 3.79 -14.01
N VAL A 94 -3.64 3.83 -14.83
CA VAL A 94 -2.33 3.26 -14.47
C VAL A 94 -1.58 4.05 -13.39
N GLY A 95 -1.21 3.36 -12.29
CA GLY A 95 -0.49 3.95 -11.15
C GLY A 95 1.03 4.07 -11.32
N ALA A 96 1.52 4.38 -12.53
CA ALA A 96 2.94 4.48 -12.85
C ALA A 96 3.22 5.55 -13.91
N TYR A 97 4.34 6.25 -13.77
CA TYR A 97 4.80 7.29 -14.69
C TYR A 97 5.00 6.77 -16.13
N ARG A 98 4.79 7.65 -17.10
CA ARG A 98 5.06 7.44 -18.53
C ARG A 98 5.76 8.66 -19.11
N ASP A 99 6.55 8.46 -20.16
CA ASP A 99 7.06 9.55 -20.98
C ASP A 99 5.92 10.19 -21.82
N ASP A 100 6.25 11.21 -22.61
CA ASP A 100 5.28 11.91 -23.46
C ASP A 100 4.83 11.08 -24.69
N ASN A 101 5.43 9.90 -24.90
CA ASN A 101 5.00 8.90 -25.89
C ASN A 101 4.11 7.80 -25.26
N GLY A 102 3.73 7.94 -23.98
CA GLY A 102 2.94 6.96 -23.23
C GLY A 102 3.69 5.65 -22.90
N LYS A 103 5.03 5.64 -22.98
CA LYS A 103 5.88 4.46 -22.74
C LYS A 103 6.40 4.43 -21.29
N PRO A 104 6.69 3.23 -20.73
CA PRO A 104 7.42 3.11 -19.48
C PRO A 104 8.78 3.83 -19.57
N TYR A 105 9.11 4.60 -18.54
CA TYR A 105 10.34 5.39 -18.47
C TYR A 105 11.27 4.80 -17.40
N VAL A 106 12.48 4.43 -17.81
CA VAL A 106 13.57 4.00 -16.92
C VAL A 106 14.60 5.12 -16.92
N LEU A 107 14.90 5.65 -15.73
CA LEU A 107 15.84 6.76 -15.52
C LEU A 107 17.25 6.38 -16.01
N ASN A 108 17.99 7.33 -16.55
CA ASN A 108 19.36 7.10 -16.98
C ASN A 108 20.29 6.89 -15.78
N CYS A 109 20.04 7.56 -14.64
CA CYS A 109 20.76 7.30 -13.40
C CYS A 109 20.60 5.84 -12.93
N VAL A 110 19.43 5.22 -13.16
CA VAL A 110 19.15 3.80 -12.87
C VAL A 110 19.95 2.90 -13.80
N ARG A 111 19.90 3.13 -15.12
CA ARG A 111 20.66 2.35 -16.11
C ARG A 111 22.17 2.40 -15.84
N LYS A 112 22.69 3.57 -15.46
CA LYS A 112 24.09 3.76 -15.07
C LYS A 112 24.44 2.99 -13.80
N ALA A 113 23.59 3.05 -12.77
CA ALA A 113 23.76 2.27 -11.55
C ALA A 113 23.73 0.74 -11.81
N GLU A 114 22.78 0.26 -12.62
CA GLU A 114 22.71 -1.15 -13.05
C GLU A 114 24.00 -1.60 -13.74
N ALA A 115 24.52 -0.82 -14.69
CA ALA A 115 25.77 -1.12 -15.38
C ALA A 115 26.98 -1.16 -14.42
N GLN A 116 27.07 -0.20 -13.49
CA GLN A 116 28.12 -0.18 -12.45
C GLN A 116 28.03 -1.39 -11.50
N ILE A 117 26.83 -1.83 -11.13
CA ILE A 117 26.61 -2.99 -10.26
C ILE A 117 26.97 -4.29 -11.00
N ALA A 118 26.57 -4.42 -12.26
CA ALA A 118 26.89 -5.59 -13.09
C ALA A 118 28.41 -5.73 -13.30
N ALA A 119 29.12 -4.62 -13.56
CA ALA A 119 30.57 -4.60 -13.75
C ALA A 119 31.34 -5.10 -12.51
N LYS A 120 30.82 -4.90 -11.30
CA LYS A 120 31.41 -5.38 -10.03
C LYS A 120 31.30 -6.90 -9.83
N LYS A 121 30.51 -7.61 -10.64
CA LYS A 121 30.30 -9.08 -10.55
C LYS A 121 29.97 -9.59 -9.13
N MET A 122 29.18 -8.81 -8.39
CA MET A 122 28.83 -9.11 -7.00
C MET A 122 28.01 -10.41 -6.88
N ASP A 123 28.14 -11.08 -5.74
CA ASP A 123 27.34 -12.23 -5.33
C ASP A 123 25.82 -11.93 -5.25
N LYS A 124 25.05 -12.96 -4.91
CA LYS A 124 23.62 -12.87 -4.61
C LYS A 124 23.29 -13.47 -3.24
N GLU A 125 24.20 -13.30 -2.27
CA GLU A 125 23.99 -13.78 -0.92
C GLU A 125 22.83 -13.06 -0.22
N TYR A 126 22.30 -13.68 0.85
CA TYR A 126 21.23 -13.08 1.63
C TYR A 126 21.67 -11.75 2.26
N LEU A 127 20.79 -10.75 2.18
CA LEU A 127 20.93 -9.55 2.99
C LEU A 127 20.66 -9.87 4.48
N PRO A 128 21.18 -9.03 5.40
CA PRO A 128 20.66 -8.97 6.77
C PRO A 128 19.13 -8.79 6.77
N ILE A 129 18.46 -9.20 7.84
CA ILE A 129 16.99 -9.07 7.98
C ILE A 129 16.53 -7.61 7.83
N ALA A 130 17.36 -6.65 8.29
CA ALA A 130 17.12 -5.22 8.13
C ALA A 130 17.38 -4.68 6.71
N GLY A 131 17.95 -5.49 5.81
CA GLY A 131 18.36 -5.11 4.46
C GLY A 131 19.79 -4.57 4.35
N LEU A 132 20.04 -3.87 3.25
CA LEU A 132 21.34 -3.26 2.92
C LEU A 132 21.57 -1.99 3.75
N ALA A 133 22.62 -1.97 4.57
CA ALA A 133 22.84 -0.91 5.57
C ALA A 133 23.04 0.48 4.94
N GLU A 134 23.78 0.55 3.83
CA GLU A 134 24.07 1.77 3.08
C GLU A 134 22.81 2.33 2.41
N PHE A 135 21.89 1.45 2.00
CA PHE A 135 20.56 1.86 1.53
C PHE A 135 19.72 2.42 2.69
N ASN A 136 19.68 1.75 3.84
CA ASN A 136 18.89 2.21 4.99
C ASN A 136 19.33 3.59 5.48
N LYS A 137 20.66 3.81 5.59
CA LYS A 137 21.23 5.11 5.94
C LYS A 137 20.85 6.20 4.92
N ALA A 138 21.13 5.97 3.64
CA ALA A 138 20.82 6.93 2.59
C ALA A 138 19.31 7.21 2.42
N SER A 139 18.47 6.22 2.76
CA SER A 139 17.01 6.36 2.76
C SER A 139 16.51 7.25 3.90
N ALA A 140 17.07 7.12 5.10
CA ALA A 140 16.81 8.00 6.22
C ALA A 140 17.32 9.43 5.95
N GLU A 141 18.53 9.58 5.41
CA GLU A 141 19.11 10.88 5.04
C GLU A 141 18.27 11.62 3.99
N LEU A 142 17.74 10.90 2.99
CA LEU A 142 16.82 11.48 2.01
C LEU A 142 15.53 12.01 2.66
N ALA A 143 14.90 11.24 3.55
CA ALA A 143 13.67 11.66 4.22
C ALA A 143 13.91 12.83 5.18
N LEU A 144 14.85 12.67 6.10
CA LEU A 144 15.01 13.55 7.27
C LEU A 144 15.92 14.76 7.00
N GLY A 145 16.74 14.70 5.95
CA GLY A 145 17.80 15.67 5.67
C GLY A 145 19.11 15.27 6.35
N GLU A 146 20.22 15.43 5.64
CA GLU A 146 21.58 15.01 6.07
C GLU A 146 22.03 15.69 7.37
N THR A 147 21.52 16.88 7.68
CA THR A 147 21.83 17.66 8.90
C THR A 147 20.90 17.37 10.09
N SER A 148 19.98 16.41 9.97
CA SER A 148 18.95 16.14 10.98
C SER A 148 19.50 15.72 12.33
N GLU A 149 19.00 16.36 13.41
CA GLU A 149 19.32 15.97 14.79
C GLU A 149 18.86 14.54 15.13
N VAL A 150 17.87 13.99 14.43
CA VAL A 150 17.51 12.56 14.58
C VAL A 150 18.68 11.67 14.19
N ILE A 151 19.32 12.00 13.07
CA ILE A 151 20.41 11.21 12.49
C ILE A 151 21.67 11.36 13.35
N LYS A 152 22.05 12.60 13.71
CA LYS A 152 23.22 12.88 14.56
C LYS A 152 23.15 12.15 15.91
N ASN A 153 21.98 12.14 16.54
CA ASN A 153 21.78 11.51 17.85
C ASN A 153 21.46 10.00 17.76
N GLY A 154 21.43 9.41 16.55
CA GLY A 154 21.18 7.97 16.36
C GLY A 154 19.82 7.48 16.85
N ARG A 155 18.85 8.37 17.07
CA ARG A 155 17.54 8.06 17.67
C ARG A 155 16.50 7.61 16.64
N TYR A 156 16.93 6.78 15.69
CA TYR A 156 16.07 6.21 14.66
C TYR A 156 16.52 4.80 14.30
N VAL A 157 15.60 4.03 13.74
CA VAL A 157 15.90 2.79 13.03
C VAL A 157 15.22 2.83 11.67
N THR A 158 15.96 2.45 10.63
CA THR A 158 15.44 2.25 9.27
C THR A 158 15.71 0.82 8.83
N VAL A 159 14.67 0.13 8.35
CA VAL A 159 14.75 -1.21 7.76
C VAL A 159 14.23 -1.20 6.33
N GLN A 160 14.93 -1.88 5.43
CA GLN A 160 14.51 -2.05 4.04
C GLN A 160 13.25 -2.91 3.97
N SER A 161 12.32 -2.53 3.09
CA SER A 161 11.02 -3.18 2.94
C SER A 161 10.69 -3.48 1.47
N ILE A 162 9.64 -4.30 1.26
CA ILE A 162 9.10 -4.62 -0.07
C ILE A 162 8.27 -3.44 -0.60
N SER A 163 8.95 -2.33 -0.87
CA SER A 163 8.39 -1.02 -1.21
C SER A 163 7.47 -0.46 -0.13
N GLY A 164 6.76 0.63 -0.43
CA GLY A 164 5.83 1.28 0.50
C GLY A 164 4.78 0.31 1.05
N THR A 165 4.24 -0.59 0.22
CA THR A 165 3.32 -1.66 0.66
C THR A 165 3.93 -2.54 1.77
N GLY A 166 5.18 -2.98 1.59
CA GLY A 166 5.90 -3.76 2.60
C GLY A 166 6.20 -2.94 3.84
N SER A 167 6.56 -1.66 3.67
CA SER A 167 6.81 -0.72 4.76
C SER A 167 5.57 -0.53 5.65
N LEU A 168 4.43 -0.20 5.03
CA LEU A 168 3.12 -0.09 5.69
C LEU A 168 2.74 -1.40 6.39
N ARG A 169 2.99 -2.56 5.78
CA ARG A 169 2.70 -3.87 6.40
C ARG A 169 3.59 -4.14 7.62
N ILE A 170 4.88 -3.82 7.57
CA ILE A 170 5.80 -3.93 8.72
C ILE A 170 5.32 -3.01 9.84
N GLY A 171 5.07 -1.74 9.54
CA GLY A 171 4.57 -0.75 10.50
C GLY A 171 3.24 -1.15 11.12
N ALA A 172 2.27 -1.63 10.34
CA ALA A 172 0.99 -2.11 10.85
C ALA A 172 1.15 -3.30 11.82
N ASN A 173 2.04 -4.25 11.52
CA ASN A 173 2.31 -5.38 12.43
C ASN A 173 3.10 -4.96 13.67
N PHE A 174 4.01 -3.99 13.53
CA PHE A 174 4.72 -3.39 14.67
C PHE A 174 3.76 -2.68 15.61
N LEU A 175 2.84 -1.86 15.09
CA LEU A 175 1.82 -1.18 15.89
C LEU A 175 0.83 -2.17 16.51
N GLN A 176 0.35 -3.18 15.77
CA GLN A 176 -0.51 -4.21 16.36
C GLN A 176 0.18 -4.94 17.53
N ARG A 177 1.46 -5.27 17.39
CA ARG A 177 2.18 -6.01 18.44
C ARG A 177 2.56 -5.12 19.63
N PHE A 178 3.08 -3.92 19.41
CA PHE A 178 3.73 -3.12 20.44
C PHE A 178 2.97 -1.85 20.86
N PHE A 179 2.19 -1.23 19.97
CA PHE A 179 1.43 -0.03 20.30
C PHE A 179 0.17 -0.41 21.10
N LYS A 180 0.28 -0.36 22.44
CA LYS A 180 -0.80 -0.82 23.35
C LYS A 180 -1.92 0.19 23.56
N SER A 181 -1.67 1.48 23.29
CA SER A 181 -2.58 2.58 23.62
C SER A 181 -3.86 2.62 22.77
N SER A 182 -3.81 2.12 21.54
CA SER A 182 -4.97 2.11 20.63
C SER A 182 -4.87 0.99 19.60
N ARG A 183 -6.02 0.63 19.03
CA ARG A 183 -6.15 -0.23 17.84
C ARG A 183 -6.67 0.53 16.62
N ASP A 184 -7.09 1.77 16.78
CA ASP A 184 -7.68 2.59 15.73
C ASP A 184 -6.61 3.33 14.93
N VAL A 185 -6.64 3.13 13.61
CA VAL A 185 -5.87 3.86 12.62
C VAL A 185 -6.83 4.77 11.86
N TYR A 186 -6.67 6.08 12.03
CA TYR A 186 -7.43 7.10 11.34
C TYR A 186 -6.83 7.40 9.98
N LEU A 187 -7.57 7.12 8.91
CA LEU A 187 -7.19 7.39 7.51
C LEU A 187 -7.88 8.66 6.99
N PRO A 188 -7.27 9.42 6.06
CA PRO A 188 -7.98 10.49 5.36
C PRO A 188 -9.15 9.92 4.55
N LYS A 189 -10.20 10.72 4.34
CA LYS A 189 -11.35 10.35 3.51
C LYS A 189 -11.35 11.12 2.17
N PRO A 190 -11.15 10.44 1.02
CA PRO A 190 -10.69 9.05 0.84
C PRO A 190 -9.18 8.90 1.14
N SER A 191 -8.66 7.67 1.07
CA SER A 191 -7.23 7.35 1.14
C SER A 191 -6.87 6.33 0.06
N TRP A 192 -5.60 5.92 -0.04
CA TRP A 192 -5.21 4.84 -0.95
C TRP A 192 -5.93 3.56 -0.55
N GLY A 193 -6.70 2.96 -1.47
CA GLY A 193 -7.60 1.85 -1.15
C GLY A 193 -6.93 0.62 -0.52
N ASN A 194 -5.62 0.44 -0.70
CA ASN A 194 -4.87 -0.66 -0.10
C ASN A 194 -4.45 -0.40 1.37
N HIS A 195 -4.56 0.83 1.91
CA HIS A 195 -4.38 1.07 3.34
C HIS A 195 -5.36 0.22 4.17
N THR A 196 -6.62 0.18 3.75
CA THR A 196 -7.69 -0.58 4.40
C THR A 196 -7.31 -2.05 4.64
N PRO A 197 -7.05 -2.89 3.62
CA PRO A 197 -6.61 -4.27 3.84
C PRO A 197 -5.25 -4.37 4.55
N ILE A 198 -4.27 -3.49 4.31
CA ILE A 198 -2.96 -3.57 4.99
C ILE A 198 -3.11 -3.52 6.52
N PHE A 199 -3.86 -2.55 7.04
CA PHE A 199 -4.05 -2.37 8.49
C PHE A 199 -5.04 -3.39 9.07
N ARG A 200 -6.18 -3.63 8.40
CA ARG A 200 -7.18 -4.63 8.82
C ARG A 200 -6.56 -6.03 8.91
N ASP A 201 -5.84 -6.45 7.87
CA ASP A 201 -5.25 -7.79 7.80
C ASP A 201 -3.95 -7.91 8.64
N ALA A 202 -3.54 -6.82 9.31
CA ALA A 202 -2.56 -6.82 10.40
C ALA A 202 -3.22 -6.85 11.79
N GLY A 203 -4.55 -6.77 11.88
CA GLY A 203 -5.31 -6.81 13.13
C GLY A 203 -5.59 -5.44 13.78
N LEU A 204 -5.59 -4.36 12.99
CA LEU A 204 -5.93 -3.00 13.44
C LEU A 204 -7.32 -2.59 12.94
N GLN A 205 -7.96 -1.67 13.68
CA GLN A 205 -9.25 -1.08 13.35
C GLN A 205 -9.06 0.18 12.51
N LEU A 206 -10.06 0.51 11.71
CA LEU A 206 -10.00 1.61 10.75
C LEU A 206 -11.07 2.64 11.05
N GLN A 207 -10.61 3.87 11.22
CA GLN A 207 -11.44 5.06 11.35
C GLN A 207 -11.11 6.03 10.22
N ALA A 208 -11.91 7.09 10.07
CA ALA A 208 -11.68 8.09 9.04
C ALA A 208 -11.77 9.51 9.61
N TYR A 209 -11.03 10.44 9.01
CA TYR A 209 -11.18 11.88 9.20
C TYR A 209 -11.45 12.57 7.86
N ARG A 210 -12.20 13.68 7.87
CA ARG A 210 -12.45 14.51 6.69
C ARG A 210 -11.14 14.98 6.07
N TYR A 211 -11.10 15.03 4.74
CA TYR A 211 -9.89 15.41 4.00
C TYR A 211 -10.25 16.04 2.65
N TYR A 212 -10.93 15.29 1.78
CA TYR A 212 -11.35 15.82 0.48
C TYR A 212 -12.73 16.47 0.56
N ASP A 213 -12.84 17.73 0.15
CA ASP A 213 -14.13 18.38 -0.06
C ASP A 213 -14.62 18.15 -1.51
N PRO A 214 -15.70 17.36 -1.73
CA PRO A 214 -16.24 17.14 -3.07
C PRO A 214 -16.90 18.37 -3.70
N LYS A 215 -17.16 19.45 -2.94
CA LYS A 215 -17.73 20.71 -3.48
C LYS A 215 -16.68 21.58 -4.15
N THR A 216 -15.47 21.64 -3.59
CA THR A 216 -14.35 22.44 -4.11
C THR A 216 -13.30 21.61 -4.85
N CYS A 217 -13.36 20.27 -4.75
CA CYS A 217 -12.31 19.35 -5.19
C CYS A 217 -10.94 19.61 -4.53
N GLY A 218 -10.96 20.25 -3.35
CA GLY A 218 -9.80 20.67 -2.56
C GLY A 218 -9.79 20.06 -1.15
N PHE A 219 -9.04 20.69 -0.24
CA PHE A 219 -8.82 20.21 1.13
C PHE A 219 -9.89 20.77 2.08
N ASP A 220 -10.70 19.89 2.69
CA ASP A 220 -11.62 20.21 3.78
C ASP A 220 -10.84 20.47 5.08
N PHE A 221 -10.13 21.59 5.14
CA PHE A 221 -9.23 21.89 6.24
C PHE A 221 -9.96 22.05 7.58
N SER A 222 -11.09 22.76 7.60
CA SER A 222 -11.88 22.95 8.81
C SER A 222 -12.51 21.65 9.28
N GLY A 223 -13.00 20.79 8.37
CA GLY A 223 -13.49 19.47 8.73
C GLY A 223 -12.40 18.51 9.20
N ALA A 224 -11.24 18.53 8.55
CA ALA A 224 -10.07 17.76 8.96
C ALA A 224 -9.60 18.15 10.37
N LEU A 225 -9.46 19.46 10.63
CA LEU A 225 -9.02 19.98 11.93
C LEU A 225 -10.03 19.66 13.03
N ASP A 226 -11.34 19.84 12.76
CA ASP A 226 -12.42 19.50 13.67
C ASP A 226 -12.44 18.00 14.02
N ASP A 227 -12.30 17.10 13.04
CA ASP A 227 -12.23 15.66 13.28
C ASP A 227 -10.96 15.29 14.08
N ILE A 228 -9.78 15.77 13.64
CA ILE A 228 -8.50 15.45 14.28
C ILE A 228 -8.44 15.99 15.71
N SER A 229 -9.05 17.14 15.99
CA SER A 229 -9.19 17.69 17.34
C SER A 229 -10.06 16.85 18.28
N LYS A 230 -10.82 15.87 17.74
CA LYS A 230 -11.71 14.98 18.49
C LYS A 230 -11.21 13.53 18.59
N ILE A 231 -10.29 13.10 17.71
CA ILE A 231 -9.66 11.77 17.74
C ILE A 231 -9.17 11.44 19.16
N PRO A 232 -9.52 10.27 19.75
CA PRO A 232 -9.08 9.87 21.08
C PRO A 232 -7.57 9.97 21.25
N GLU A 233 -7.11 10.41 22.42
CA GLU A 233 -5.67 10.59 22.65
C GLU A 233 -4.92 9.26 22.48
N LYS A 234 -3.69 9.34 21.96
CA LYS A 234 -2.85 8.15 21.69
C LYS A 234 -3.46 7.18 20.66
N SER A 235 -4.45 7.59 19.86
CA SER A 235 -4.81 6.89 18.62
C SER A 235 -3.73 7.06 17.53
N ILE A 236 -3.75 6.18 16.53
CA ILE A 236 -2.85 6.26 15.37
C ILE A 236 -3.52 7.08 14.28
N ILE A 237 -2.83 8.04 13.70
CA ILE A 237 -3.27 8.80 12.53
C ILE A 237 -2.31 8.60 11.37
N LEU A 238 -2.84 8.29 10.19
CA LEU A 238 -2.07 8.18 8.95
C LEU A 238 -2.16 9.46 8.14
N PHE A 239 -1.02 10.02 7.76
CA PHE A 239 -0.91 11.10 6.79
C PHE A 239 -0.19 10.64 5.53
N HIS A 240 -0.61 11.15 4.38
CA HIS A 240 0.23 11.13 3.18
C HIS A 240 1.15 12.33 3.28
N ALA A 241 2.47 12.14 3.12
CA ALA A 241 3.44 13.23 3.28
C ALA A 241 3.30 14.31 2.20
N CYS A 242 2.98 13.89 0.97
CA CYS A 242 2.73 14.71 -0.22
C CYS A 242 2.09 13.86 -1.32
N ALA A 243 1.52 14.51 -2.34
CA ALA A 243 0.79 13.93 -3.46
C ALA A 243 -0.24 12.88 -3.03
N HIS A 244 -1.20 13.29 -2.20
CA HIS A 244 -2.22 12.42 -1.62
C HIS A 244 -2.88 11.50 -2.66
N ASN A 245 -2.84 10.19 -2.40
CA ASN A 245 -3.46 9.19 -3.27
C ASN A 245 -4.83 8.81 -2.68
N PRO A 246 -5.97 9.04 -3.38
CA PRO A 246 -6.07 9.23 -4.83
C PRO A 246 -6.28 10.67 -5.34
N THR A 247 -6.46 11.66 -4.46
CA THR A 247 -7.04 12.95 -4.87
C THR A 247 -6.06 13.95 -5.50
N GLY A 248 -4.77 13.86 -5.17
CA GLY A 248 -3.76 14.88 -5.43
C GLY A 248 -3.88 16.14 -4.55
N VAL A 249 -4.86 16.20 -3.65
CA VAL A 249 -5.06 17.36 -2.75
C VAL A 249 -4.11 17.25 -1.57
N ASP A 250 -3.24 18.24 -1.36
CA ASP A 250 -2.32 18.29 -0.20
C ASP A 250 -2.60 19.53 0.68
N PRO A 251 -2.41 19.47 2.01
CA PRO A 251 -2.41 20.65 2.88
C PRO A 251 -1.22 21.57 2.58
N ARG A 252 -1.42 22.89 2.71
CA ARG A 252 -0.34 23.88 2.65
C ARG A 252 0.52 23.89 3.93
N PRO A 253 1.75 24.44 3.91
CA PRO A 253 2.62 24.47 5.09
C PRO A 253 1.98 25.10 6.34
N GLU A 254 1.12 26.09 6.18
CA GLU A 254 0.38 26.75 7.26
C GLU A 254 -0.63 25.79 7.89
N GLN A 255 -1.36 25.05 7.06
CA GLN A 255 -2.34 24.05 7.51
C GLN A 255 -1.64 22.87 8.19
N TRP A 256 -0.47 22.45 7.68
CA TRP A 256 0.35 21.43 8.33
C TRP A 256 0.87 21.85 9.72
N LYS A 257 1.17 23.13 9.96
CA LYS A 257 1.54 23.65 11.30
C LYS A 257 0.37 23.50 12.28
N GLU A 258 -0.83 23.87 11.87
CA GLU A 258 -2.04 23.72 12.69
C GLU A 258 -2.36 22.24 12.97
N LEU A 259 -2.25 21.37 11.95
CA LEU A 259 -2.40 19.92 12.12
C LEU A 259 -1.35 19.34 13.08
N ALA A 260 -0.08 19.75 12.97
CA ALA A 260 0.99 19.33 13.89
C ALA A 260 0.71 19.77 15.33
N SER A 261 0.21 21.00 15.52
CA SER A 261 -0.18 21.53 16.83
C SER A 261 -1.28 20.69 17.48
N VAL A 262 -2.38 20.41 16.76
CA VAL A 262 -3.49 19.60 17.28
C VAL A 262 -3.06 18.14 17.53
N VAL A 263 -2.28 17.55 16.63
CA VAL A 263 -1.70 16.20 16.80
C VAL A 263 -0.86 16.11 18.08
N LYS A 264 -0.02 17.12 18.34
CA LYS A 264 0.82 17.20 19.54
C LYS A 264 -0.03 17.40 20.80
N GLN A 265 -1.01 18.30 20.77
CA GLN A 265 -1.93 18.55 21.88
C GLN A 265 -2.75 17.30 22.24
N ARG A 266 -3.26 16.58 21.24
CA ARG A 266 -4.01 15.32 21.42
C ARG A 266 -3.11 14.09 21.63
N ASN A 267 -1.79 14.25 21.64
CA ASN A 267 -0.80 13.18 21.77
C ASN A 267 -1.08 11.99 20.83
N LEU A 268 -1.35 12.28 19.55
CA LEU A 268 -1.64 11.25 18.54
C LEU A 268 -0.34 10.67 17.97
N PHE A 269 -0.35 9.37 17.68
CA PHE A 269 0.79 8.69 17.09
C PHE A 269 0.74 8.77 15.56
N VAL A 270 1.76 9.34 14.94
CA VAL A 270 1.74 9.66 13.50
C VAL A 270 2.42 8.60 12.65
N PHE A 271 1.71 8.14 11.64
CA PHE A 271 2.22 7.31 10.55
C PHE A 271 2.22 8.12 9.26
N PHE A 272 3.40 8.47 8.72
CA PHE A 272 3.50 9.05 7.39
C PHE A 272 3.69 7.98 6.31
N ASP A 273 2.93 8.05 5.21
CA ASP A 273 3.26 7.37 3.94
C ASP A 273 3.82 8.38 2.94
N MET A 274 5.03 8.14 2.45
CA MET A 274 5.80 9.03 1.59
C MET A 274 6.27 8.28 0.33
N ALA A 275 5.33 8.02 -0.56
CA ALA A 275 5.57 7.28 -1.80
C ALA A 275 6.05 8.13 -2.99
N TYR A 276 6.08 9.47 -2.85
CA TYR A 276 6.22 10.43 -3.95
C TYR A 276 7.28 11.53 -3.74
N GLN A 277 8.16 11.41 -2.74
CA GLN A 277 9.17 12.44 -2.45
C GLN A 277 10.02 12.79 -3.69
N GLY A 278 10.06 14.08 -4.04
CA GLY A 278 10.68 14.64 -5.25
C GLY A 278 9.79 14.55 -6.49
N PHE A 279 8.98 13.49 -6.61
CA PHE A 279 8.08 13.27 -7.74
C PHE A 279 6.76 14.05 -7.62
N ALA A 280 6.46 14.62 -6.45
CA ALA A 280 5.26 15.42 -6.23
C ALA A 280 5.44 16.87 -6.73
N SER A 281 6.53 17.55 -6.34
CA SER A 281 6.81 18.94 -6.74
C SER A 281 8.09 19.16 -7.55
N GLY A 282 8.90 18.13 -7.79
CA GLY A 282 10.26 18.27 -8.34
C GLY A 282 11.33 18.64 -7.32
N ASP A 283 10.99 18.71 -6.02
CA ASP A 283 11.91 19.07 -4.92
C ASP A 283 11.74 18.11 -3.74
N ILE A 284 12.79 17.33 -3.46
CA ILE A 284 12.82 16.33 -2.39
C ILE A 284 12.70 16.92 -0.98
N ASN A 285 13.04 18.20 -0.79
CA ASN A 285 12.99 18.87 0.51
C ASN A 285 11.60 19.45 0.77
N ARG A 286 10.99 20.09 -0.23
CA ARG A 286 9.60 20.53 -0.19
C ARG A 286 8.66 19.35 0.06
N ASP A 287 8.84 18.26 -0.67
CA ASP A 287 8.00 17.07 -0.57
C ASP A 287 8.16 16.28 0.75
N ALA A 288 9.23 16.53 1.52
CA ALA A 288 9.45 15.97 2.86
C ALA A 288 9.21 16.98 4.00
N TRP A 289 8.80 18.21 3.68
CA TRP A 289 8.72 19.30 4.66
C TRP A 289 7.77 18.98 5.83
N ALA A 290 6.60 18.40 5.56
CA ALA A 290 5.63 18.04 6.61
C ALA A 290 6.21 16.99 7.59
N VAL A 291 6.90 15.97 7.07
CA VAL A 291 7.58 14.94 7.87
C VAL A 291 8.62 15.57 8.80
N ARG A 292 9.47 16.45 8.27
CA ARG A 292 10.53 17.13 9.02
C ARG A 292 9.94 18.09 10.06
N HIS A 293 8.92 18.86 9.70
CA HIS A 293 8.25 19.78 10.60
C HIS A 293 7.62 19.09 11.82
N PHE A 294 6.97 17.94 11.64
CA PHE A 294 6.42 17.18 12.77
C PHE A 294 7.52 16.74 13.75
N ILE A 295 8.66 16.28 13.23
CA ILE A 295 9.83 15.89 14.03
C ILE A 295 10.45 17.10 14.75
N GLU A 296 10.53 18.27 14.10
CA GLU A 296 10.96 19.53 14.71
C GLU A 296 10.03 19.97 15.86
N GLN A 297 8.71 19.71 15.74
CA GLN A 297 7.76 19.92 16.83
C GLN A 297 7.89 18.89 17.98
N GLY A 298 8.85 17.96 17.90
CA GLY A 298 9.08 16.92 18.92
C GLY A 298 8.11 15.73 18.80
N ILE A 299 7.42 15.57 17.67
CA ILE A 299 6.53 14.45 17.42
C ILE A 299 7.38 13.30 16.85
N ASN A 300 7.58 12.25 17.63
CA ASN A 300 8.19 11.02 17.13
C ASN A 300 7.17 10.26 16.26
N ILE A 301 7.59 9.95 15.03
CA ILE A 301 6.72 9.36 13.99
C ILE A 301 7.20 7.96 13.58
N VAL A 302 6.36 7.28 12.79
CA VAL A 302 6.83 6.25 11.84
C VAL A 302 6.61 6.70 10.41
N LEU A 303 7.46 6.21 9.50
CA LEU A 303 7.52 6.64 8.11
C LEU A 303 7.64 5.44 7.17
N SER A 304 6.74 5.39 6.17
CA SER A 304 6.85 4.54 4.99
C SER A 304 7.46 5.30 3.82
N GLN A 305 8.49 4.74 3.19
CA GLN A 305 9.11 5.26 1.96
C GLN A 305 8.98 4.26 0.82
N SER A 306 8.75 4.75 -0.40
CA SER A 306 8.69 3.97 -1.63
C SER A 306 9.52 4.60 -2.74
N TYR A 307 10.43 3.82 -3.33
CA TYR A 307 11.24 4.25 -4.49
C TYR A 307 10.63 3.88 -5.85
N ALA A 308 9.41 3.34 -5.84
CA ALA A 308 8.73 2.88 -7.05
C ALA A 308 8.48 4.00 -8.07
N LYS A 309 8.24 5.24 -7.62
CA LYS A 309 7.91 6.38 -8.49
C LYS A 309 9.12 7.27 -8.75
N ASN A 310 9.74 7.82 -7.69
CA ASN A 310 10.85 8.74 -7.81
C ASN A 310 12.13 8.12 -8.40
N MET A 311 12.34 6.80 -8.36
CA MET A 311 13.40 6.13 -9.12
C MET A 311 12.87 5.24 -10.26
N GLY A 312 11.56 5.21 -10.50
CA GLY A 312 10.95 4.28 -11.47
C GLY A 312 11.10 2.79 -11.11
N LEU A 313 11.52 2.45 -9.89
CA LEU A 313 11.82 1.07 -9.45
C LEU A 313 10.55 0.28 -9.06
N TYR A 314 9.52 0.34 -9.91
CA TYR A 314 8.19 -0.25 -9.65
C TYR A 314 8.27 -1.76 -9.35
N GLY A 315 8.92 -2.51 -10.24
CA GLY A 315 9.03 -3.97 -10.18
C GLY A 315 10.06 -4.49 -9.17
N GLU A 316 11.11 -3.71 -8.91
CA GLU A 316 12.20 -4.02 -7.97
C GLU A 316 11.77 -4.00 -6.49
N ARG A 317 10.59 -3.45 -6.20
CA ARG A 317 9.97 -3.40 -4.86
C ARG A 317 10.86 -2.75 -3.78
N VAL A 318 11.46 -1.61 -4.09
CA VAL A 318 12.34 -0.88 -3.16
C VAL A 318 11.56 0.09 -2.28
N GLY A 319 11.84 0.07 -0.97
CA GLY A 319 11.27 0.94 0.05
C GLY A 319 11.94 0.76 1.40
N ALA A 320 11.55 1.59 2.37
CA ALA A 320 12.07 1.54 3.73
C ALA A 320 10.95 1.84 4.76
N PHE A 321 11.09 1.29 5.96
CA PHE A 321 10.30 1.63 7.14
C PHE A 321 11.21 2.26 8.19
N THR A 322 10.86 3.45 8.66
CA THR A 322 11.64 4.19 9.66
C THR A 322 10.80 4.46 10.91
N VAL A 323 11.39 4.25 12.09
CA VAL A 323 10.82 4.61 13.40
C VAL A 323 11.72 5.66 14.04
N ILE A 324 11.15 6.81 14.42
CA ILE A 324 11.83 7.84 15.20
C ILE A 324 11.61 7.54 16.68
N CYS A 325 12.69 7.45 17.46
CA CYS A 325 12.70 7.00 18.85
C CYS A 325 13.05 8.15 19.81
N SER A 326 12.91 7.94 21.11
CA SER A 326 13.43 8.86 22.14
C SER A 326 14.94 9.03 22.03
N ASP A 327 15.66 7.92 21.87
CA ASP A 327 17.11 7.81 21.95
C ASP A 327 17.62 6.60 21.16
N ALA A 328 18.95 6.42 21.16
CA ALA A 328 19.64 5.34 20.43
C ALA A 328 19.58 3.97 21.13
N GLU A 329 19.14 3.87 22.38
CA GLU A 329 18.89 2.58 23.05
C GLU A 329 17.51 2.05 22.66
N GLU A 330 16.49 2.92 22.69
CA GLU A 330 15.17 2.60 22.17
C GLU A 330 15.22 2.16 20.70
N ALA A 331 15.99 2.86 19.86
CA ALA A 331 16.19 2.49 18.46
C ALA A 331 16.71 1.04 18.30
N LYS A 332 17.65 0.58 19.14
CA LYS A 332 18.18 -0.80 19.13
C LYS A 332 17.12 -1.81 19.55
N ARG A 333 16.33 -1.52 20.59
CA ARG A 333 15.19 -2.36 21.00
C ARG A 333 14.17 -2.48 19.87
N VAL A 334 13.79 -1.37 19.25
CA VAL A 334 12.85 -1.35 18.11
C VAL A 334 13.41 -2.14 16.93
N GLU A 335 14.68 -1.95 16.55
CA GLU A 335 15.32 -2.73 15.47
C GLU A 335 15.23 -4.24 15.72
N SER A 336 15.52 -4.69 16.93
CA SER A 336 15.45 -6.12 17.30
C SER A 336 14.04 -6.70 17.06
N GLN A 337 12.99 -5.95 17.40
CA GLN A 337 11.60 -6.38 17.24
C GLN A 337 11.11 -6.28 15.79
N LEU A 338 11.58 -5.28 15.03
CA LEU A 338 11.34 -5.21 13.58
C LEU A 338 11.96 -6.42 12.87
N LYS A 339 13.18 -6.84 13.24
CA LYS A 339 13.82 -8.05 12.70
C LYS A 339 13.05 -9.33 13.04
N ILE A 340 12.55 -9.44 14.28
CA ILE A 340 11.67 -10.55 14.70
C ILE A 340 10.34 -10.56 13.93
N LEU A 341 9.79 -9.40 13.54
CA LEU A 341 8.59 -9.30 12.71
C LEU A 341 8.83 -9.61 11.23
N ILE A 342 9.92 -9.11 10.65
CA ILE A 342 10.25 -9.27 9.23
C ILE A 342 10.64 -10.71 8.88
N ARG A 343 11.42 -11.37 9.75
CA ARG A 343 11.93 -12.72 9.48
C ARG A 343 10.84 -13.75 9.13
N PRO A 344 9.70 -13.86 9.84
CA PRO A 344 8.62 -14.77 9.46
C PRO A 344 7.72 -14.25 8.31
N MET A 345 7.84 -12.99 7.89
CA MET A 345 7.12 -12.48 6.71
C MET A 345 7.83 -12.88 5.41
N TYR A 346 9.14 -12.66 5.32
CA TYR A 346 9.92 -12.91 4.10
C TYR A 346 11.42 -13.17 4.33
N SER A 347 11.86 -13.46 5.56
CA SER A 347 13.27 -13.62 5.98
C SER A 347 14.14 -12.37 5.87
N ASN A 348 14.44 -11.92 4.64
CA ASN A 348 15.26 -10.75 4.33
C ASN A 348 14.85 -10.14 2.97
N PRO A 349 15.04 -8.82 2.75
CA PRO A 349 14.48 -8.12 1.59
C PRO A 349 15.33 -8.28 0.30
N PRO A 350 14.77 -7.99 -0.89
CA PRO A 350 15.45 -8.22 -2.16
C PRO A 350 16.63 -7.27 -2.39
N ILE A 351 17.73 -7.79 -2.92
CA ILE A 351 19.02 -7.08 -2.98
C ILE A 351 19.18 -6.15 -4.18
N ASN A 352 18.56 -6.44 -5.34
CA ASN A 352 18.87 -5.78 -6.61
C ASN A 352 18.53 -4.27 -6.61
N GLY A 353 17.25 -3.93 -6.51
CA GLY A 353 16.83 -2.53 -6.41
C GLY A 353 17.41 -1.75 -5.22
N ALA A 354 17.75 -2.41 -4.11
CA ALA A 354 18.42 -1.75 -2.99
C ALA A 354 19.88 -1.39 -3.33
N ARG A 355 20.61 -2.24 -4.04
CA ARG A 355 21.93 -1.91 -4.59
C ARG A 355 21.82 -0.75 -5.60
N ILE A 356 20.80 -0.72 -6.47
CA ILE A 356 20.54 0.39 -7.41
C ILE A 356 20.31 1.70 -6.65
N ALA A 357 19.33 1.74 -5.75
CA ALA A 357 18.99 2.94 -4.99
C ALA A 357 20.15 3.42 -4.11
N SER A 358 20.88 2.51 -3.46
CA SER A 358 22.10 2.84 -2.70
C SER A 358 23.19 3.43 -3.58
N THR A 359 23.43 2.86 -4.77
CA THR A 359 24.44 3.34 -5.71
C THR A 359 24.12 4.75 -6.22
N ILE A 360 22.84 5.04 -6.50
CA ILE A 360 22.38 6.39 -6.88
C ILE A 360 22.54 7.37 -5.71
N LEU A 361 22.01 7.05 -4.53
CA LEU A 361 21.95 7.99 -3.42
C LEU A 361 23.32 8.32 -2.82
N ASN A 362 24.27 7.37 -2.85
CA ASN A 362 25.62 7.51 -2.29
C ASN A 362 26.68 7.94 -3.33
N SER A 363 26.30 8.18 -4.60
CA SER A 363 27.19 8.74 -5.63
C SER A 363 26.75 10.17 -5.93
N PRO A 364 27.58 11.21 -5.70
CA PRO A 364 27.19 12.60 -5.94
C PRO A 364 26.68 12.86 -7.36
N ASP A 365 27.37 12.32 -8.38
CA ASP A 365 27.01 12.52 -9.79
C ASP A 365 25.68 11.84 -10.14
N LEU A 366 25.48 10.58 -9.73
CA LEU A 366 24.22 9.85 -9.97
C LEU A 366 23.06 10.44 -9.16
N ARG A 367 23.31 10.93 -7.94
CA ARG A 367 22.32 11.65 -7.12
C ARG A 367 21.88 12.94 -7.80
N GLN A 368 22.82 13.71 -8.35
CA GLN A 368 22.51 14.95 -9.06
C GLN A 368 21.77 14.70 -10.36
N GLU A 369 22.16 13.69 -11.14
CA GLU A 369 21.43 13.24 -12.33
C GLU A 369 20.00 12.79 -11.96
N TRP A 370 19.86 11.96 -10.92
CA TRP A 370 18.58 11.51 -10.41
C TRP A 370 17.65 12.66 -10.00
N LEU A 371 18.16 13.66 -9.29
CA LEU A 371 17.39 14.86 -8.91
C LEU A 371 16.91 15.63 -10.16
N GLY A 372 17.74 15.75 -11.19
CA GLY A 372 17.37 16.34 -12.48
C GLY A 372 16.28 15.55 -13.20
N GLU A 373 16.41 14.22 -13.27
CA GLU A 373 15.41 13.35 -13.91
C GLU A 373 14.08 13.32 -13.15
N VAL A 374 14.11 13.32 -11.81
CA VAL A 374 12.92 13.45 -10.95
C VAL A 374 12.20 14.77 -11.17
N LYS A 375 12.96 15.88 -11.22
CA LYS A 375 12.40 17.19 -11.52
C LYS A 375 11.74 17.19 -12.91
N GLY A 376 12.40 16.64 -13.93
CA GLY A 376 11.83 16.52 -15.28
C GLY A 376 10.53 15.72 -15.32
N MET A 377 10.42 14.63 -14.55
CA MET A 377 9.16 13.88 -14.42
C MET A 377 8.05 14.72 -13.78
N ALA A 378 8.35 15.46 -12.69
CA ALA A 378 7.38 16.31 -12.00
C ALA A 378 6.94 17.50 -12.88
N ASP A 379 7.88 18.19 -13.52
CA ASP A 379 7.64 19.30 -14.44
C ASP A 379 6.70 18.88 -15.58
N ARG A 380 6.88 17.67 -16.14
CA ARG A 380 5.97 17.15 -17.17
C ARG A 380 4.53 16.98 -16.65
N ILE A 381 4.37 16.42 -15.45
CA ILE A 381 3.05 16.22 -14.83
C ILE A 381 2.35 17.56 -14.55
N ILE A 382 3.09 18.55 -14.04
CA ILE A 382 2.59 19.92 -13.82
C ILE A 382 2.20 20.58 -15.16
N GLY A 383 3.02 20.38 -16.20
CA GLY A 383 2.74 20.82 -17.57
C GLY A 383 1.45 20.21 -18.13
N MET A 384 1.23 18.90 -17.94
CA MET A 384 0.00 18.23 -18.37
C MET A 384 -1.25 18.72 -17.64
N ARG A 385 -1.18 18.99 -16.33
CA ARG A 385 -2.27 19.63 -15.56
C ARG A 385 -2.64 20.98 -16.14
N THR A 386 -1.63 21.82 -16.37
CA THR A 386 -1.80 23.17 -16.95
C THR A 386 -2.40 23.13 -18.35
N GLN A 387 -1.92 22.23 -19.21
CA GLN A 387 -2.44 22.05 -20.56
C GLN A 387 -3.87 21.50 -20.57
N LEU A 388 -4.23 20.60 -19.66
CA LEU A 388 -5.61 20.09 -19.56
C LEU A 388 -6.59 21.22 -19.20
N VAL A 389 -6.28 22.02 -18.18
CA VAL A 389 -7.11 23.20 -17.81
C VAL A 389 -7.18 24.22 -18.95
N SER A 390 -6.07 24.48 -19.64
CA SER A 390 -6.03 25.39 -20.79
C SER A 390 -6.93 24.92 -21.94
N ASN A 391 -6.87 23.63 -22.29
CA ASN A 391 -7.68 23.08 -23.38
C ASN A 391 -9.17 22.97 -22.98
N LEU A 392 -9.51 22.65 -21.72
CA LEU A 392 -10.90 22.67 -21.25
C LEU A 392 -11.55 24.05 -21.38
N LYS A 393 -10.78 25.13 -21.13
CA LYS A 393 -11.23 26.50 -21.37
C LYS A 393 -11.41 26.81 -22.86
N LYS A 394 -10.53 26.30 -23.73
CA LYS A 394 -10.64 26.47 -25.21
C LYS A 394 -11.82 25.73 -25.82
N GLU A 395 -12.20 24.57 -25.28
CA GLU A 395 -13.41 23.82 -25.68
C GLU A 395 -14.71 24.55 -25.29
N GLY A 396 -14.65 25.58 -24.43
CA GLY A 396 -15.80 26.36 -23.99
C GLY A 396 -16.42 25.88 -22.67
N SER A 397 -15.72 25.07 -21.88
CA SER A 397 -16.23 24.62 -20.58
C SER A 397 -16.40 25.78 -19.58
N SER A 398 -17.60 25.93 -19.03
CA SER A 398 -17.95 26.95 -18.03
C SER A 398 -17.65 26.53 -16.58
N TYR A 399 -17.26 25.26 -16.36
CA TYR A 399 -16.91 24.75 -15.04
C TYR A 399 -15.55 25.29 -14.55
N ASN A 400 -15.41 25.44 -13.24
CA ASN A 400 -14.11 25.70 -12.64
C ASN A 400 -13.28 24.40 -12.59
N TRP A 401 -12.18 24.37 -13.35
CA TRP A 401 -11.22 23.25 -13.40
C TRP A 401 -9.90 23.54 -12.67
N GLN A 402 -9.83 24.61 -11.87
CA GLN A 402 -8.61 25.05 -11.18
C GLN A 402 -8.02 23.98 -10.23
N HIS A 403 -8.86 23.11 -9.67
CA HIS A 403 -8.42 21.97 -8.84
C HIS A 403 -7.44 21.04 -9.56
N ILE A 404 -7.51 20.92 -10.89
CA ILE A 404 -6.56 20.10 -11.66
C ILE A 404 -5.13 20.65 -11.53
N THR A 405 -4.96 21.97 -11.42
CA THR A 405 -3.66 22.64 -11.23
C THR A 405 -3.28 22.85 -9.76
N ASP A 406 -4.26 22.94 -8.86
CA ASP A 406 -4.00 23.03 -7.41
C ASP A 406 -3.58 21.68 -6.81
N GLN A 407 -4.05 20.57 -7.39
CA GLN A 407 -3.67 19.22 -7.02
C GLN A 407 -2.25 18.85 -7.52
N ILE A 408 -1.54 18.07 -6.71
CA ILE A 408 -0.11 17.75 -6.79
C ILE A 408 0.12 16.27 -7.18
N GLY A 409 1.28 15.97 -7.78
CA GLY A 409 1.69 14.60 -8.13
C GLY A 409 0.91 13.97 -9.29
N MET A 410 0.96 12.64 -9.43
CA MET A 410 0.44 11.96 -10.63
C MET A 410 -1.06 11.68 -10.64
N PHE A 411 -1.78 11.80 -9.51
CA PHE A 411 -3.21 11.52 -9.44
C PHE A 411 -4.04 12.80 -9.31
N CYS A 412 -5.16 12.85 -10.00
CA CYS A 412 -6.10 13.97 -9.98
C CYS A 412 -7.51 13.43 -9.75
N PHE A 413 -8.20 13.90 -8.72
CA PHE A 413 -9.64 13.72 -8.58
C PHE A 413 -10.32 14.80 -9.42
N THR A 414 -10.93 14.38 -10.53
CA THR A 414 -11.52 15.31 -11.51
C THR A 414 -12.84 15.92 -11.09
N GLY A 415 -13.57 15.28 -10.17
CA GLY A 415 -14.96 15.61 -9.85
C GLY A 415 -16.00 15.01 -10.82
N LEU A 416 -15.57 14.26 -11.84
CA LEU A 416 -16.47 13.55 -12.76
C LEU A 416 -17.26 12.46 -12.03
N LYS A 417 -18.55 12.37 -12.35
CA LYS A 417 -19.46 11.38 -11.77
C LYS A 417 -19.31 10.01 -12.46
N PRO A 418 -19.72 8.89 -11.82
CA PRO A 418 -19.60 7.55 -12.39
C PRO A 418 -20.22 7.40 -13.80
N GLU A 419 -21.37 8.04 -14.04
CA GLU A 419 -22.03 8.05 -15.35
C GLU A 419 -21.20 8.78 -16.42
N GLN A 420 -20.49 9.84 -16.06
CA GLN A 420 -19.59 10.58 -16.97
C GLN A 420 -18.32 9.76 -17.26
N VAL A 421 -17.78 9.06 -16.26
CA VAL A 421 -16.67 8.11 -16.42
C VAL A 421 -17.05 6.95 -17.35
N GLU A 422 -18.28 6.44 -17.24
CA GLU A 422 -18.78 5.40 -18.14
C GLU A 422 -18.96 5.90 -19.58
N ARG A 423 -19.44 7.15 -19.77
CA ARG A 423 -19.49 7.79 -21.09
C ARG A 423 -18.08 7.98 -21.68
N LEU A 424 -17.11 8.48 -20.91
CA LEU A 424 -15.71 8.58 -21.34
C LEU A 424 -15.10 7.24 -21.77
N THR A 425 -15.47 6.16 -21.08
CA THR A 425 -15.02 4.81 -21.44
C THR A 425 -15.69 4.31 -22.73
N LYS A 426 -17.03 4.48 -22.87
CA LYS A 426 -17.83 3.93 -23.99
C LYS A 426 -17.75 4.75 -25.28
N GLU A 427 -17.74 6.07 -25.17
CA GLU A 427 -17.80 7.01 -26.32
C GLU A 427 -16.41 7.47 -26.78
N PHE A 428 -15.41 7.50 -25.88
CA PHE A 428 -14.09 8.09 -26.15
C PHE A 428 -12.90 7.15 -25.88
N SER A 429 -13.13 5.91 -25.44
CA SER A 429 -12.05 4.97 -25.07
C SER A 429 -11.06 5.53 -24.02
N ILE A 430 -11.55 6.38 -23.11
CA ILE A 430 -10.75 6.98 -22.03
C ILE A 430 -11.01 6.22 -20.73
N TYR A 431 -10.03 5.43 -20.32
CA TYR A 431 -10.13 4.48 -19.21
C TYR A 431 -9.61 5.10 -17.90
N MET A 432 -10.49 5.30 -16.93
CA MET A 432 -10.19 5.79 -15.57
C MET A 432 -11.02 5.03 -14.53
N THR A 433 -10.78 5.26 -13.24
CA THR A 433 -11.57 4.62 -12.16
C THR A 433 -12.89 5.35 -11.91
N LYS A 434 -13.92 4.63 -11.46
CA LYS A 434 -15.30 5.16 -11.29
C LYS A 434 -15.45 6.29 -10.27
N ASP A 435 -14.43 6.52 -9.44
CA ASP A 435 -14.32 7.63 -8.50
C ASP A 435 -13.88 8.96 -9.14
N GLY A 436 -13.70 8.99 -10.47
CA GLY A 436 -13.27 10.18 -11.20
C GLY A 436 -11.77 10.45 -11.08
N ARG A 437 -10.97 9.50 -10.56
CA ARG A 437 -9.51 9.63 -10.49
C ARG A 437 -8.86 9.36 -11.83
N ILE A 438 -8.12 10.33 -12.33
CA ILE A 438 -7.19 10.16 -13.45
C ILE A 438 -5.74 10.08 -12.97
N SER A 439 -4.96 9.24 -13.64
CA SER A 439 -3.50 9.28 -13.63
C SER A 439 -3.03 10.25 -14.70
N VAL A 440 -2.59 11.43 -14.27
CA VAL A 440 -2.02 12.48 -15.13
C VAL A 440 -0.79 11.97 -15.89
N ALA A 441 -0.12 10.94 -15.38
CA ALA A 441 0.97 10.26 -16.08
C ALA A 441 0.58 9.70 -17.46
N GLY A 442 -0.68 9.31 -17.68
CA GLY A 442 -1.19 8.85 -18.98
C GLY A 442 -1.55 9.97 -19.97
N VAL A 443 -1.52 11.23 -19.52
CA VAL A 443 -1.72 12.41 -20.36
C VAL A 443 -0.39 12.79 -21.03
N THR A 444 -0.43 13.16 -22.30
CA THR A 444 0.73 13.58 -23.11
C THR A 444 0.37 14.79 -23.97
N SER A 445 1.38 15.52 -24.47
CA SER A 445 1.14 16.66 -25.38
C SER A 445 0.28 16.29 -26.60
N GLY A 446 0.44 15.07 -27.12
CA GLY A 446 -0.34 14.55 -28.24
C GLY A 446 -1.77 14.11 -27.93
N ASN A 447 -2.14 13.89 -26.65
CA ASN A 447 -3.48 13.41 -26.27
C ASN A 447 -4.28 14.36 -25.36
N VAL A 448 -3.65 15.38 -24.75
CA VAL A 448 -4.31 16.30 -23.80
C VAL A 448 -5.47 17.08 -24.42
N GLY A 449 -5.39 17.42 -25.71
CA GLY A 449 -6.51 18.05 -26.44
C GLY A 449 -7.70 17.11 -26.60
N TYR A 450 -7.47 15.84 -26.94
CA TYR A 450 -8.54 14.84 -27.05
C TYR A 450 -9.20 14.56 -25.70
N LEU A 451 -8.41 14.51 -24.62
CA LEU A 451 -8.92 14.39 -23.25
C LEU A 451 -9.80 15.57 -22.85
N ALA A 452 -9.35 16.81 -23.12
CA ALA A 452 -10.12 18.01 -22.82
C ALA A 452 -11.46 18.03 -23.58
N HIS A 453 -11.43 17.72 -24.87
CA HIS A 453 -12.63 17.59 -25.70
C HIS A 453 -13.60 16.54 -25.14
N ALA A 454 -13.12 15.33 -24.86
CA ALA A 454 -13.95 14.25 -24.33
C ALA A 454 -14.58 14.60 -22.97
N ILE A 455 -13.81 15.19 -22.05
CA ILE A 455 -14.30 15.67 -20.76
C ILE A 455 -15.39 16.74 -20.95
N TYR A 456 -15.19 17.68 -21.86
CA TYR A 456 -16.21 18.68 -22.21
C TYR A 456 -17.49 18.04 -22.76
N GLN A 457 -17.41 17.07 -23.69
CA GLN A 457 -18.59 16.39 -24.24
C GLN A 457 -19.41 15.59 -23.20
N VAL A 458 -18.82 15.19 -22.08
CA VAL A 458 -19.54 14.50 -20.98
C VAL A 458 -19.96 15.42 -19.83
N THR A 459 -19.58 16.70 -19.85
CA THR A 459 -19.89 17.68 -18.79
C THR A 459 -20.77 18.84 -19.23
N LYS A 460 -20.77 19.19 -20.52
CA LYS A 460 -21.59 20.28 -21.10
C LYS A 460 -23.10 20.06 -20.98
#